data_AF-A0A7S2KLH4-F1
#
_entry.id   AF-A0A7S2KLH4-F1
#
_cell.length_a   1.000
_cell.length_b   1.000
_cell.length_c   1.000
_cell.angle_alpha   90.00
_cell.angle_beta   90.00
_cell.angle_gamma   90.00
#
_symmetry.space_group_name_H-M   'P 1'
#
loop_
_entity.id
_entity.type
_entity.pdbx_description
1 polymer ?
#
loop_
_entity_poly.entity_id
_entity_poly.type
_entity_poly.pdbx_seq_one_letter_code
_entity_poly.pdbx_strand_id
1 'polypeptide(L)'
;VPSWLRRSSGVSFGFGGKLLSFSGDCVDMKSGSPQQQQQQQGTTKITLKRTVTEKKFVMEAKALVQATREMQPRRFCEEKEAAASTENEKEIWRLMNVLLEQSGGQKQDLLLSEFGFQPPQKQQDNNNNNNNVKEN
;
A
#
# COMPACT_ATOMS: atom_id res chain seq x y z
N VAL A 1 51.97 -7.35 3.73
CA VAL A 1 50.90 -8.27 4.16
C VAL A 1 49.57 -7.54 4.01
N PRO A 2 48.52 -8.09 3.37
CA PRO A 2 47.26 -7.38 3.22
C PRO A 2 46.57 -7.20 4.58
N SER A 3 46.04 -6.01 4.87
CA SER A 3 45.34 -5.72 6.12
C SER A 3 43.86 -6.10 6.00
N TRP A 4 43.54 -7.37 6.25
CA TRP A 4 42.16 -7.89 6.16
C TRP A 4 41.23 -7.43 7.31
N LEU A 5 41.78 -6.79 8.35
CA LEU A 5 41.08 -6.52 9.61
C LEU A 5 40.25 -5.22 9.61
N ARG A 6 40.51 -4.26 8.71
CA ARG A 6 39.81 -2.97 8.71
C ARG A 6 39.17 -2.67 7.36
N ARG A 7 37.84 -2.60 7.33
CA ARG A 7 37.07 -2.09 6.18
C ARG A 7 37.00 -0.57 6.27
N SER A 8 37.66 0.13 5.35
CA SER A 8 37.63 1.60 5.28
C SER A 8 36.25 2.14 4.92
N SER A 9 35.45 1.38 4.18
CA SER A 9 34.09 1.75 3.79
C SER A 9 33.18 0.53 3.77
N GLY A 10 31.88 0.75 3.93
CA GLY A 10 30.88 -0.29 3.82
C GLY A 10 29.49 0.23 3.54
N VAL A 11 28.63 -0.68 3.08
CA VAL A 11 27.22 -0.43 2.83
C VAL A 11 26.40 -1.62 3.34
N SER A 12 25.25 -1.34 3.93
CA SER A 12 24.34 -2.37 4.45
C SER A 12 22.89 -1.98 4.18
N PHE A 13 22.07 -2.97 3.83
CA PHE A 13 20.63 -2.82 3.67
C PHE A 13 19.92 -3.27 4.94
N GLY A 14 19.03 -2.43 5.43
CA GLY A 14 18.17 -2.68 6.57
C GLY A 14 16.69 -2.66 6.20
N PHE A 15 15.88 -3.18 7.11
CA PHE A 15 14.43 -3.25 6.93
C PHE A 15 13.78 -1.89 6.63
N GLY A 16 12.81 -1.89 5.72
CA GLY A 16 12.09 -0.69 5.27
C GLY A 16 12.87 0.16 4.26
N GLY A 17 13.67 -0.48 3.41
CA GLY A 17 14.41 0.16 2.32
C GLY A 17 15.51 1.10 2.81
N LYS A 18 16.08 0.85 3.99
CA LYS A 18 17.14 1.68 4.56
C LYS A 18 18.49 1.22 4.04
N LEU A 19 19.27 2.14 3.49
CA LEU A 19 20.63 1.96 3.04
C LEU A 19 21.55 2.72 3.99
N LEU A 20 22.31 1.98 4.78
CA LEU A 20 23.35 2.51 5.63
C LEU A 20 24.67 2.48 4.84
N SER A 21 25.39 3.59 4.78
CA SER A 21 26.74 3.64 4.22
C SER A 21 27.67 4.35 5.19
N PHE A 22 28.87 3.82 5.35
CA PHE A 22 29.93 4.49 6.09
C PHE A 22 31.19 4.55 5.23
N SER A 23 31.88 5.68 5.32
CA SER A 23 33.22 5.87 4.80
C SER A 23 34.06 6.43 5.92
N GLY A 24 35.07 5.68 6.32
CA GLY A 24 36.13 6.17 7.19
C GLY A 24 37.22 6.75 6.34
N ASP A 25 37.57 8.01 6.56
CA ASP A 25 38.79 8.56 5.97
C ASP A 25 39.97 7.74 6.48
N CYS A 26 40.74 7.19 5.54
CA CYS A 26 42.00 6.57 5.87
C CYS A 26 42.95 7.69 6.30
N VAL A 27 43.01 7.97 7.60
CA VAL A 27 44.19 8.62 8.16
C VAL A 27 45.35 7.68 7.90
N ASP A 28 46.15 8.00 6.89
CA ASP A 28 47.46 7.44 6.67
C ASP A 28 48.25 7.60 7.97
N MET A 29 48.37 6.52 8.75
CA MET A 29 49.38 6.43 9.80
C MET A 29 50.76 6.23 9.15
N LYS A 30 51.18 7.18 8.33
CA LYS A 30 52.55 7.26 7.84
C LYS A 30 53.12 8.63 8.17
N SER A 31 54.05 8.60 9.13
CA SER A 31 55.01 9.65 9.48
C SER A 31 54.48 10.79 10.36
N GLY A 32 54.81 10.73 11.66
CA GLY A 32 54.64 11.84 12.59
C GLY A 32 54.71 11.37 14.04
N SER A 33 55.73 11.83 14.76
CA SER A 33 56.09 11.61 16.17
C SER A 33 54.96 11.28 17.19
N PRO A 34 55.27 10.53 18.28
CA PRO A 34 54.30 9.95 19.23
C PRO A 34 53.51 10.96 20.10
N GLN A 35 53.58 12.27 19.84
CA GLN A 35 52.98 13.29 20.72
C GLN A 35 51.73 13.99 20.13
N GLN A 36 51.30 13.66 18.91
CA GLN A 36 50.11 14.26 18.26
C GLN A 36 49.02 13.25 17.84
N GLN A 37 49.16 11.96 18.15
CA GLN A 37 48.17 10.93 17.77
C GLN A 37 46.88 10.93 18.60
N GLN A 38 46.73 11.80 19.60
CA GLN A 38 45.58 11.73 20.52
C GLN A 38 44.33 12.51 20.05
N GLN A 39 44.39 13.25 18.94
CA GLN A 39 43.28 14.13 18.52
C GLN A 39 42.70 13.91 17.11
N GLN A 40 43.26 13.01 16.30
CA GLN A 40 42.61 12.60 15.04
C GLN A 40 41.91 11.26 15.24
N GLN A 41 40.91 11.23 16.13
CA GLN A 41 39.92 10.16 16.12
C GLN A 41 39.16 10.28 14.80
N GLY A 42 39.53 9.44 13.82
CA GLY A 42 39.00 9.48 12.46
C GLY A 42 37.47 9.55 12.47
N THR A 43 36.94 10.69 12.02
CA THR A 43 35.50 10.94 11.97
C THR A 43 34.89 10.02 10.91
N THR A 44 34.31 8.91 11.34
CA THR A 44 33.62 8.00 10.42
C THR A 44 32.29 8.63 10.03
N LYS A 45 32.15 9.03 8.76
CA LYS A 45 30.89 9.60 8.27
C LYS A 45 29.91 8.49 7.96
N ILE A 46 28.81 8.46 8.70
CA ILE A 46 27.71 7.52 8.50
C ILE A 46 26.57 8.26 7.79
N THR A 47 26.08 7.68 6.71
CA THR A 47 24.94 8.21 5.94
C THR A 47 23.84 7.16 5.87
N LEU A 48 22.63 7.55 6.28
CA LEU A 48 21.43 6.72 6.17
C LEU A 48 20.53 7.28 5.06
N LYS A 49 20.25 6.48 4.05
CA LYS A 49 19.33 6.84 2.95
C LYS A 49 18.16 5.87 2.91
N ARG A 50 16.97 6.33 2.56
CA ARG A 50 15.87 5.43 2.20
C ARG A 50 15.83 5.32 0.68
N THR A 51 16.11 4.13 0.17
CA THR A 51 16.07 3.86 -1.26
C THR A 51 14.67 3.39 -1.62
N VAL A 52 14.02 4.09 -2.54
CA VAL A 52 12.76 3.67 -3.16
C VAL A 52 13.07 3.36 -4.61
N THR A 53 12.96 2.08 -4.98
CA THR A 53 13.21 1.60 -6.35
C THR A 53 12.07 1.96 -7.28
N GLU A 54 10.82 1.91 -6.80
CA GLU A 54 9.61 2.13 -7.61
C GLU A 54 8.77 3.29 -7.06
N LYS A 55 9.12 4.51 -7.48
CA LYS A 55 8.48 5.73 -6.96
C LYS A 55 6.99 5.80 -7.29
N LYS A 56 6.59 5.39 -8.51
CA LYS A 56 5.19 5.42 -8.97
C LYS A 56 4.31 4.53 -8.08
N PHE A 57 4.70 3.28 -7.89
CA PHE A 57 4.00 2.34 -7.02
C PHE A 57 3.87 2.86 -5.59
N VAL A 58 4.93 3.42 -5.01
CA VAL A 58 4.90 3.98 -3.64
C VAL A 58 3.96 5.19 -3.54
N MET A 59 3.88 6.04 -4.57
CA MET A 59 2.93 7.16 -4.57
C MET A 59 1.49 6.66 -4.63
N GLU A 60 1.20 5.69 -5.49
CA GLU A 60 -0.14 5.12 -5.61
C GLU A 60 -0.58 4.39 -4.33
N ALA A 61 0.32 3.62 -3.71
CA ALA A 61 0.05 2.98 -2.42
C ALA A 61 -0.22 4.00 -1.31
N LYS A 62 0.50 5.13 -1.29
CA LYS A 62 0.22 6.23 -0.35
C LYS A 62 -1.14 6.87 -0.61
N ALA A 63 -1.50 7.08 -1.88
CA ALA A 63 -2.82 7.61 -2.25
C ALA A 63 -3.95 6.69 -1.77
N LEU A 64 -3.79 5.37 -1.92
CA LEU A 64 -4.74 4.39 -1.38
C LEU A 64 -4.84 4.46 0.15
N VAL A 65 -3.71 4.47 0.86
CA VAL A 65 -3.70 4.57 2.33
C VAL A 65 -4.38 5.85 2.80
N GLN A 66 -4.20 6.96 2.08
CA GLN A 66 -4.84 8.23 2.37
C GLN A 66 -6.35 8.17 2.10
N ALA A 67 -6.79 7.63 0.96
CA ALA A 67 -8.21 7.49 0.61
C ALA A 67 -8.97 6.61 1.62
N THR A 68 -8.34 5.53 2.09
CA THR A 68 -8.89 4.68 3.16
C THR A 68 -8.97 5.43 4.49
N ARG A 69 -7.99 6.26 4.82
CA ARG A 69 -7.99 7.07 6.05
C ARG A 69 -9.03 8.19 6.03
N GLU A 70 -9.27 8.77 4.86
CA GLU A 70 -10.28 9.82 4.64
C GLU A 70 -11.71 9.27 4.50
N MET A 71 -11.89 7.94 4.61
CA MET A 71 -13.18 7.27 4.48
C MET A 71 -13.87 7.54 3.12
N GLN A 72 -13.06 7.76 2.07
CA GLN A 72 -13.53 7.99 0.70
C GLN A 72 -12.95 6.95 -0.29
N PRO A 73 -13.10 5.63 -0.02
CA PRO A 73 -12.55 4.60 -0.90
C PRO A 73 -13.19 4.59 -2.29
N ARG A 74 -14.44 5.07 -2.44
CA ARG A 74 -15.17 5.10 -3.72
C ARG A 74 -14.47 5.96 -4.77
N ARG A 75 -14.09 7.19 -4.41
CA ARG A 75 -13.38 8.11 -5.33
C ARG A 75 -12.07 7.54 -5.85
N PHE A 76 -11.34 6.83 -4.97
CA PHE A 76 -10.11 6.16 -5.37
C PHE A 76 -10.37 5.02 -6.37
N CYS A 77 -11.44 4.23 -6.18
CA CYS A 77 -11.80 3.16 -7.11
C CYS A 77 -12.27 3.71 -8.46
N GLU A 78 -13.06 4.79 -8.48
CA GLU A 78 -13.51 5.46 -9.71
C GLU A 78 -12.32 5.99 -10.53
N GLU A 79 -11.33 6.62 -9.88
CA GLU A 79 -10.12 7.09 -10.56
C GLU A 79 -9.30 5.92 -11.14
N LYS A 80 -9.24 4.81 -10.40
CA LYS A 80 -8.53 3.60 -10.84
C LYS A 80 -9.25 2.86 -11.96
N GLU A 81 -10.58 2.82 -11.96
CA GLU A 81 -11.38 2.29 -13.07
C GLU A 81 -11.18 3.14 -14.33
N ALA A 82 -11.17 4.47 -14.21
CA ALA A 82 -10.94 5.37 -15.35
C ALA A 82 -9.50 5.24 -15.91
N ALA A 83 -8.52 4.96 -15.07
CA ALA A 83 -7.13 4.77 -15.47
C ALA A 83 -6.80 3.35 -15.99
N ALA A 84 -7.71 2.39 -15.81
CA ALA A 84 -7.52 1.00 -16.20
C ALA A 84 -7.47 0.86 -17.73
N SER A 85 -6.49 0.09 -18.21
CA SER A 85 -6.24 -0.05 -19.65
C SER A 85 -7.02 -1.19 -20.30
N THR A 86 -7.44 -2.18 -19.50
CA THR A 86 -8.14 -3.38 -19.96
C THR A 86 -9.52 -3.48 -19.33
N GLU A 87 -10.46 -4.12 -20.02
CA GLU A 87 -11.83 -4.31 -19.49
C GLU A 87 -11.82 -5.17 -18.22
N ASN A 88 -11.01 -6.22 -18.18
CA ASN A 88 -10.79 -7.02 -16.97
C ASN A 88 -10.29 -6.19 -15.78
N GLU A 89 -9.39 -5.24 -16.02
CA GLU A 89 -8.90 -4.37 -14.94
C GLU A 89 -10.01 -3.43 -14.45
N LYS A 90 -10.86 -2.91 -15.34
CA LYS A 90 -12.05 -2.14 -14.95
C LYS A 90 -13.03 -2.97 -14.13
N GLU A 91 -13.30 -4.22 -14.54
CA GLU A 91 -14.15 -5.16 -13.78
C GLU A 91 -13.61 -5.39 -12.37
N ILE A 92 -12.29 -5.55 -12.21
CA ILE A 92 -11.65 -5.69 -10.90
C ILE A 92 -11.85 -4.43 -10.04
N TRP A 93 -11.71 -3.24 -10.63
CA TRP A 93 -11.92 -1.98 -9.89
C TRP A 93 -13.39 -1.72 -9.54
N ARG A 94 -14.35 -2.08 -10.41
CA ARG A 94 -15.78 -2.08 -10.10
C ARG A 94 -16.09 -2.99 -8.93
N LEU A 95 -15.55 -4.21 -8.94
CA LEU A 95 -15.70 -5.15 -7.83
C LEU A 95 -15.10 -4.58 -6.54
N MET A 96 -13.89 -4.01 -6.59
CA MET A 96 -13.27 -3.38 -5.42
C MET A 96 -14.12 -2.23 -4.87
N ASN A 97 -14.77 -1.43 -5.72
CA ASN A 97 -15.66 -0.36 -5.31
C ASN A 97 -16.85 -0.90 -4.49
N VAL A 98 -17.55 -1.91 -5.02
CA VAL A 98 -18.65 -2.59 -4.33
C VAL A 98 -18.20 -3.27 -3.03
N LEU A 99 -16.97 -3.80 -2.99
CA LEU A 99 -16.43 -4.46 -1.80
C LEU A 99 -16.08 -3.49 -0.67
N LEU A 100 -15.65 -2.27 -1.01
CA LEU A 100 -15.21 -1.23 -0.08
C LEU A 100 -16.36 -0.35 0.44
N GLU A 101 -17.51 -0.35 -0.23
CA GLU A 101 -18.72 0.28 0.28
C GLU A 101 -19.27 -0.43 1.52
N GLN A 102 -19.62 0.36 2.53
CA GLN A 102 -19.95 -0.10 3.88
C GLN A 102 -21.43 0.10 4.18
N SER A 103 -22.26 -0.94 3.98
CA SER A 103 -23.36 -1.33 4.91
C SER A 103 -24.24 -2.47 4.36
N GLY A 104 -24.27 -3.60 5.07
CA GLY A 104 -25.40 -4.55 5.08
C GLY A 104 -25.68 -5.35 3.80
N GLY A 105 -26.75 -6.16 3.84
CA GLY A 105 -27.14 -7.15 2.81
C GLY A 105 -27.23 -6.63 1.36
N GLN A 106 -27.24 -5.31 1.16
CA GLN A 106 -27.11 -4.67 -0.16
C GLN A 106 -25.81 -5.05 -0.87
N LYS A 107 -24.72 -5.31 -0.13
CA LYS A 107 -23.45 -5.80 -0.72
C LYS A 107 -23.63 -7.14 -1.43
N GLN A 108 -24.41 -8.06 -0.88
CA GLN A 108 -24.66 -9.34 -1.53
C GLN A 108 -25.46 -9.13 -2.82
N ASP A 109 -26.51 -8.31 -2.77
CA ASP A 109 -27.34 -8.02 -3.94
C ASP A 109 -26.54 -7.31 -5.06
N LEU A 110 -25.69 -6.33 -4.72
CA LEU A 110 -24.79 -5.63 -5.65
C LEU A 110 -23.75 -6.57 -6.28
N LEU A 111 -23.14 -7.45 -5.48
CA LEU A 111 -22.20 -8.45 -6.00
C LEU A 111 -22.91 -9.44 -6.92
N LEU A 112 -24.07 -9.95 -6.51
CA LEU A 112 -24.89 -10.85 -7.32
C LEU A 112 -25.24 -10.20 -8.67
N SER A 113 -25.64 -8.92 -8.68
CA SER A 113 -25.94 -8.22 -9.93
C SER A 113 -24.72 -7.99 -10.82
N GLU A 114 -23.56 -7.63 -10.27
CA GLU A 114 -22.32 -7.45 -11.04
C GLU A 114 -21.87 -8.76 -11.72
N PHE A 115 -22.11 -9.91 -11.08
CA PHE A 115 -21.84 -11.23 -11.67
C PHE A 115 -22.99 -11.77 -12.53
N GLY A 116 -24.05 -10.99 -12.77
CA GLY A 116 -25.19 -11.38 -13.62
C GLY A 116 -26.19 -12.34 -12.96
N PHE A 117 -26.17 -12.49 -11.63
CA PHE A 117 -27.13 -13.29 -10.88
C PHE A 117 -28.37 -12.44 -10.52
N GLN A 118 -29.56 -12.93 -10.85
CA GLN A 118 -30.81 -12.30 -10.42
C GLN A 118 -31.12 -12.62 -8.95
N PRO A 119 -31.41 -11.61 -8.11
CA PRO A 119 -31.81 -11.85 -6.74
C PRO A 119 -33.19 -12.55 -6.68
N PRO A 120 -33.40 -13.50 -5.76
CA PRO A 120 -34.67 -14.20 -5.63
C PRO A 120 -35.80 -13.23 -5.26
N GLN A 121 -36.87 -13.22 -6.06
CA GLN A 121 -38.08 -12.42 -5.84
C GLN A 121 -38.72 -12.84 -4.50
N LYS A 122 -38.83 -11.93 -3.52
CA LYS A 122 -39.64 -12.19 -2.32
C LYS A 122 -41.11 -12.16 -2.71
N GLN A 123 -41.77 -13.32 -2.63
CA GLN A 123 -43.22 -13.44 -2.82
C GLN A 123 -43.93 -12.58 -1.77
N GLN A 124 -44.69 -11.60 -2.26
CA GLN A 124 -45.62 -10.82 -1.47
C GLN A 124 -46.96 -11.59 -1.50
N ASP A 125 -47.21 -12.39 -0.46
CA ASP A 125 -48.50 -13.06 -0.28
C ASP A 125 -49.58 -12.02 0.01
N ASN A 126 -50.13 -11.41 -1.05
CA ASN A 126 -51.30 -10.54 -0.99
C ASN A 126 -52.57 -11.40 -0.84
N ASN A 127 -52.84 -11.86 0.38
CA ASN A 127 -54.06 -12.56 0.72
C ASN A 127 -55.18 -11.53 0.98
N ASN A 128 -55.77 -11.00 -0.09
CA ASN A 128 -56.89 -10.05 -0.02
C ASN A 128 -58.21 -10.79 -0.30
N ASN A 129 -58.69 -11.55 0.69
CA ASN A 129 -59.99 -12.22 0.60
C ASN A 129 -61.08 -11.26 1.12
N ASN A 130 -61.65 -10.48 0.20
CA ASN A 130 -62.74 -9.56 0.50
C ASN A 130 -64.07 -10.31 0.47
N ASN A 131 -64.76 -10.30 1.60
CA ASN A 131 -66.05 -10.94 1.84
C ASN A 131 -67.13 -10.37 0.92
N ASN A 132 -67.85 -11.24 0.20
CA ASN A 132 -69.22 -10.94 -0.17
C ASN A 132 -70.05 -12.22 -0.38
N VAL A 133 -70.71 -12.67 0.69
CA VAL A 133 -71.90 -13.54 0.59
C VAL A 133 -72.98 -12.87 1.42
N LYS A 134 -73.88 -12.16 0.74
CA LYS A 134 -75.23 -11.85 1.21
C LYS A 134 -76.18 -11.92 0.02
N GLU A 135 -76.92 -13.00 -0.09
CA GLU A 135 -78.26 -12.99 -0.66
C GLU A 135 -79.07 -14.09 0.03
N ASN A 136 -79.97 -13.65 0.91
CA ASN A 136 -81.17 -14.35 1.36
C ASN A 136 -82.32 -13.35 1.17
#